data_AF-A0A352PST9-F1
#
_entry.id   AF-A0A352PST9-F1
#
_cell.length_a   1.000
_cell.length_b   1.000
_cell.length_c   1.000
_cell.angle_alpha   90.00
_cell.angle_beta   90.00
_cell.angle_gamma   90.00
#
_symmetry.space_group_name_H-M   'P 1'
#
loop_
_entity.id
_entity.type
_entity.pdbx_description
1 polymer ?
#
loop_
_entity_poly.entity_id
_entity_poly.type
_entity_poly.pdbx_seq_one_letter_code
_entity_poly.pdbx_strand_id
1 'polypeptide(L)'
;MDRANHIHKRLSIVIDLLLKGSAFDVCQDLQLGKVFFIYEIYTDEDAFKKHLSSRHFKEFDIAIREWVERKSIRKLKRTFR
;
A
#
# COMPACT_ATOMS: atom_id res chain seq x y z
N MET A 1 -19.30 -19.08 -27.06
CA MET A 1 -18.18 -18.10 -27.09
C MET A 1 -18.19 -17.39 -25.76
N ASP A 2 -17.18 -17.69 -24.96
CA ASP A 2 -17.14 -17.45 -23.52
C ASP A 2 -17.34 -16.00 -23.12
N ARG A 3 -18.25 -15.79 -22.15
CA ARG A 3 -18.33 -14.57 -21.36
C ARG A 3 -17.01 -14.45 -20.62
N ALA A 4 -16.18 -13.50 -21.04
CA ALA A 4 -14.96 -13.13 -20.36
C ALA A 4 -15.28 -12.88 -18.88
N ASN A 5 -14.88 -13.83 -18.05
CA ASN A 5 -15.05 -13.83 -16.61
C ASN A 5 -14.04 -12.84 -16.02
N HIS A 6 -14.19 -11.55 -16.34
CA HIS A 6 -13.40 -10.47 -15.74
C HIS A 6 -13.97 -10.19 -14.35
N ILE A 7 -13.69 -11.11 -13.44
CA ILE A 7 -13.85 -10.87 -12.01
C ILE A 7 -12.80 -9.82 -11.65
N HIS A 8 -13.17 -8.54 -11.71
CA HIS A 8 -12.36 -7.45 -11.16
C HIS A 8 -12.15 -7.76 -9.67
N LYS A 9 -10.98 -8.31 -9.33
CA LYS A 9 -10.57 -8.55 -7.94
C LYS A 9 -10.25 -7.18 -7.34
N ARG A 10 -11.28 -6.55 -6.79
CA ARG A 10 -11.24 -5.21 -6.21
C ARG A 10 -10.55 -5.22 -4.86
N LEU A 11 -9.50 -4.42 -4.69
CA LEU A 11 -8.66 -4.34 -3.49
C LEU A 11 -8.90 -3.01 -2.74
N SER A 12 -8.93 -3.07 -1.41
CA SER A 12 -8.80 -1.86 -0.58
C SER A 12 -7.42 -1.84 0.07
N ILE A 13 -6.68 -0.75 -0.10
CA ILE A 13 -5.35 -0.58 0.51
C ILE A 13 -5.41 0.51 1.56
N VAL A 14 -4.95 0.20 2.77
CA VAL A 14 -4.71 1.18 3.84
C VAL A 14 -3.21 1.30 4.04
N ILE A 15 -2.65 2.51 3.87
CA ILE A 15 -1.21 2.79 4.04
C ILE A 15 -1.02 3.61 5.32
N ASP A 16 -0.25 3.08 6.28
CA ASP A 16 0.16 3.80 7.49
C ASP A 16 1.65 4.17 7.41
N LEU A 17 1.94 5.48 7.42
CA LEU A 17 3.30 6.03 7.27
C LEU A 17 3.86 6.46 8.63
N LEU A 18 5.01 5.90 9.03
CA LEU A 18 5.67 6.19 10.32
C LEU A 18 7.14 6.56 10.17
N LEU A 19 7.72 7.22 11.18
CA LEU A 19 9.13 7.67 11.14
C LEU A 19 10.07 6.87 12.08
N LYS A 20 10.90 5.93 11.56
CA LYS A 20 12.16 5.33 12.08
C LYS A 20 12.63 4.07 11.29
N GLY A 21 13.48 4.22 10.25
CA GLY A 21 14.17 3.11 9.54
C GLY A 21 13.32 2.37 8.49
N SER A 22 13.93 1.66 7.54
CA SER A 22 13.23 1.03 6.41
C SER A 22 12.73 -0.37 6.76
N ALA A 23 11.45 -0.46 7.14
CA ALA A 23 10.73 -1.73 7.27
C ALA A 23 9.32 -1.53 6.71
N PHE A 24 8.78 -2.57 6.08
CA PHE A 24 7.38 -2.59 5.67
C PHE A 24 6.76 -3.95 5.96
N ASP A 25 5.50 -3.92 6.36
CA ASP A 25 4.66 -5.11 6.53
C ASP A 25 3.48 -5.01 5.58
N VAL A 26 3.16 -6.12 4.94
CA VAL A 26 1.94 -6.29 4.13
C VAL A 26 1.08 -7.32 4.82
N CYS A 27 -0.08 -6.89 5.30
CA CYS A 27 -1.06 -7.74 5.96
C CYS A 27 -2.32 -7.83 5.09
N GLN A 28 -2.96 -8.99 5.10
CA GLN A 28 -4.28 -9.18 4.51
C GLN A 28 -5.30 -9.28 5.65
N ASP A 29 -6.42 -8.60 5.52
CA ASP A 29 -7.51 -8.74 6.48
C ASP A 29 -8.08 -10.17 6.41
N LEU A 30 -8.11 -10.85 7.55
CA LEU A 30 -8.56 -12.25 7.65
C LEU A 30 -10.07 -12.40 7.40
N GLN A 31 -10.85 -11.36 7.68
CA GLN A 31 -12.31 -11.36 7.49
C GLN A 31 -12.68 -10.82 6.11
N LEU A 32 -11.91 -9.84 5.63
CA LEU A 32 -12.12 -9.17 4.36
C LEU A 32 -10.96 -9.50 3.41
N GLY A 33 -10.94 -10.71 2.86
CA GLY A 33 -9.82 -11.25 2.06
C GLY A 33 -9.44 -10.47 0.78
N LYS A 34 -9.98 -9.28 0.53
CA LYS A 34 -9.54 -8.35 -0.52
C LYS A 34 -9.06 -7.01 0.03
N VAL A 35 -8.95 -6.88 1.35
CA VAL A 35 -8.45 -5.71 2.04
C VAL A 35 -7.02 -6.01 2.45
N PHE A 36 -6.11 -5.14 2.01
CA PHE A 36 -4.71 -5.19 2.35
C PHE A 36 -4.36 -3.96 3.19
N PHE A 37 -3.57 -4.20 4.22
CA PHE A 37 -2.98 -3.19 5.07
C PHE A 37 -1.48 -3.17 4.82
N ILE A 38 -0.94 -2.00 4.51
CA ILE A 38 0.48 -1.79 4.31
C ILE A 38 0.94 -0.79 5.36
N TYR A 39 1.95 -1.20 6.12
CA TYR A 39 2.56 -0.37 7.15
C TYR A 39 4.00 -0.10 6.75
N GLU A 40 4.36 1.17 6.61
CA GLU A 40 5.70 1.57 6.17
C GLU A 40 6.32 2.54 7.16
N ILE A 41 7.57 2.26 7.53
CA ILE A 41 8.36 3.14 8.36
C ILE A 41 9.47 3.77 7.51
N TYR A 42 9.69 5.07 7.66
CA TYR A 42 10.68 5.91 6.97
C TYR A 42 11.58 6.60 7.99
N THR A 43 12.83 6.96 7.69
CA THR A 43 13.65 7.68 8.70
C THR A 43 13.16 9.09 8.96
N ASP A 44 12.67 9.75 7.92
CA ASP A 44 12.25 11.13 7.89
C ASP A 44 11.33 11.36 6.67
N GLU A 45 10.83 12.58 6.51
CA GLU A 45 9.94 12.93 5.41
C GLU A 45 10.64 12.92 4.03
N ASP A 46 11.95 13.19 3.98
CA ASP A 46 12.69 13.21 2.73
C ASP A 46 12.92 11.78 2.21
N ALA A 47 13.13 10.81 3.09
CA ALA A 47 13.17 9.39 2.75
C ALA A 47 11.84 8.92 2.13
N PHE A 48 10.71 9.37 2.69
CA PHE A 48 9.39 9.11 2.10
C PHE A 48 9.23 9.73 0.72
N LYS A 49 9.58 11.02 0.55
CA LYS A 49 9.53 11.71 -0.75
C LYS A 49 10.43 11.04 -1.79
N LYS A 50 11.66 10.65 -1.41
CA LYS A 50 12.58 9.90 -2.27
C LYS A 50 11.98 8.57 -2.70
N HIS A 51 11.38 7.82 -1.77
CA HIS A 51 10.69 6.57 -2.09
C HIS A 51 9.54 6.79 -3.10
N LEU A 52 8.65 7.76 -2.89
CA LEU A 52 7.57 8.08 -3.84
C LEU A 52 8.08 8.49 -5.23
N SER A 53 9.24 9.14 -5.30
CA SER A 53 9.85 9.59 -6.55
C SER A 53 10.58 8.48 -7.33
N SER A 54 10.87 7.37 -6.65
CA SER A 54 11.68 6.28 -7.19
C SER A 54 11.01 5.57 -8.37
N ARG A 55 11.84 4.94 -9.22
CA ARG A 55 11.36 4.18 -10.37
C ARG A 55 10.52 2.98 -9.94
N HIS A 56 10.99 2.20 -8.97
CA HIS A 56 10.30 0.99 -8.53
C HIS A 56 8.92 1.29 -7.93
N PHE A 57 8.77 2.37 -7.16
CA PHE A 57 7.47 2.77 -6.61
C PHE A 57 6.48 3.14 -7.73
N LYS A 58 6.93 3.90 -8.73
CA LYS A 58 6.09 4.30 -9.87
C LYS A 58 5.65 3.10 -10.71
N GLU A 59 6.56 2.18 -10.99
CA GLU A 59 6.24 0.93 -11.70
C GLU A 59 5.22 0.09 -10.92
N PHE A 60 5.38 -0.02 -9.60
CA PHE A 60 4.42 -0.69 -8.72
C PHE A 60 3.04 -0.01 -8.72
N ASP A 61 2.97 1.30 -8.52
CA ASP A 61 1.71 2.05 -8.52
C ASP A 61 0.93 1.87 -9.82
N ILE A 62 1.62 1.86 -10.96
CA ILE A 62 1.01 1.59 -12.27
C ILE A 62 0.49 0.16 -12.34
N ALA A 63 1.29 -0.83 -11.96
CA ALA A 63 0.95 -2.24 -12.07
C ALA A 63 -0.29 -2.62 -11.25
N ILE A 64 -0.51 -2.00 -10.09
CA ILE A 64 -1.63 -2.33 -9.20
C ILE A 64 -2.86 -1.44 -9.42
N ARG A 65 -2.77 -0.35 -10.18
CA ARG A 65 -3.81 0.70 -10.25
C ARG A 65 -5.20 0.14 -10.56
N GLU A 66 -5.28 -0.73 -11.54
CA GLU A 66 -6.55 -1.34 -11.99
C GLU A 66 -7.11 -2.38 -11.00
N TRP A 67 -6.32 -2.79 -10.00
CA TRP A 67 -6.75 -3.74 -8.97
C TRP A 67 -7.31 -3.02 -7.74
N VAL A 68 -6.98 -1.74 -7.54
CA VAL A 68 -7.34 -0.96 -6.35
C VAL A 68 -8.69 -0.26 -6.57
N GLU A 69 -9.70 -0.70 -5.82
CA GLU A 69 -11.01 -0.02 -5.78
C GLU A 69 -11.02 1.15 -4.80
N ARG A 70 -10.29 1.02 -3.69
CA ARG A 70 -10.23 2.05 -2.64
C ARG A 70 -8.83 2.15 -2.05
N LYS A 71 -8.35 3.37 -1.87
CA LYS A 71 -7.08 3.66 -1.19
C LYS A 71 -7.33 4.63 -0.03
N SER A 72 -6.83 4.31 1.15
CA SER A 72 -6.81 5.18 2.32
C SER A 72 -5.38 5.31 2.83
N ILE A 73 -4.96 6.52 3.18
CA ILE A 73 -3.58 6.79 3.61
C ILE A 73 -3.65 7.59 4.91
N ARG A 74 -2.87 7.18 5.92
CA ARG A 74 -2.76 7.88 7.20
C ARG A 74 -1.29 8.09 7.55
N LYS A 75 -0.96 9.29 8.01
CA LYS A 75 0.34 9.59 8.62
C LYS A 75 0.23 9.38 10.12
N LEU A 76 1.04 8.49 10.68
CA LEU A 76 1.00 8.14 12.09
C LEU A 76 2.34 8.44 12.77
N LYS A 77 2.31 8.62 14.09
CA LYS A 77 3.51 8.80 14.92
C LYS A 77 3.67 7.58 15.82
N ARG A 78 4.84 6.93 15.78
CA ARG A 78 5.12 5.74 16.60
C ARG A 78 5.43 6.21 18.01
N THR A 79 4.66 5.75 18.99
CA THR A 79 4.81 6.18 20.39
C THR A 79 5.66 5.21 21.22
N PHE A 80 5.65 3.91 20.92
CA PHE A 80 6.42 2.88 21.62
C PHE A 80 7.01 1.85 20.62
N ARG A 81 8.04 1.09 21.01
CA ARG A 81 8.66 0.02 20.21
C ARG A 81 8.63 -1.28 20.99
#